data_AF-A0AAV1ZPF1-F1
#
_entry.id   AF-A0AAV1ZPF1-F1
#
_cell.length_a   1.000
_cell.length_b   1.000
_cell.length_c   1.000
_cell.angle_alpha   90.00
_cell.angle_beta   90.00
_cell.angle_gamma   90.00
#
_symmetry.space_group_name_H-M   'P 1'
#
loop_
_entity.id
_entity.type
_entity.pdbx_description
1 polymer ?
#
loop_
_entity_poly.entity_id
_entity_poly.type
_entity_poly.pdbx_seq_one_letter_code
_entity_poly.pdbx_strand_id
1 'polypeptide(L)'
;ADGVVLVDTDFVKDHKVFGHVLAAFVYGREDLDVLGISFRKDLYLASEQIYPPEGESKRPLTRLQERLIRKLGPDAHPFFFELPPHCPASVTLQPSPGDTGKPCGVNYELKAYVADSVDEKAHKRNSVRLAIRKIMYAPSRQGEQPSVEVSKDFMMSPNKLHLEASLDKELYSHGETIAVNVHIANNSNRNVKKIKVSVRQFADICLFSTAQYKCTVAEIEEGCPIGPGFTLSKVYYLRPLLANNTNKRGLALDGQLKHEDTNLASSTIISDATQKENLGIIVQYKVKVKLCLGPLGGDLVAELPFILMHPKPADDPPPLPARNAGAITNAENNENQGIDTDLIRLDTDAGLDDGDDDLIFEDFARLRLRGETDA
;
A
#
# COMPACT_ATOMS: atom_id res chain seq x y z
N ALA A 1 -4.25 5.13 12.93
CA ALA A 1 -5.49 4.35 12.98
C ALA A 1 -6.31 4.92 14.13
N ASP A 2 -7.44 5.53 13.80
CA ASP A 2 -8.39 6.11 14.74
C ASP A 2 -9.68 5.30 14.74
N GLY A 3 -10.34 5.23 15.89
CA GLY A 3 -11.61 4.54 16.04
C GLY A 3 -12.18 4.65 17.44
N VAL A 4 -13.25 3.90 17.68
CA VAL A 4 -13.97 3.82 18.96
C VAL A 4 -14.23 2.37 19.31
N VAL A 5 -14.11 2.00 20.59
CA VAL A 5 -14.50 0.70 21.14
C VAL A 5 -15.76 0.89 21.97
N LEU A 6 -16.81 0.13 21.64
CA LEU A 6 -18.01 0.05 22.47
C LEU A 6 -17.77 -0.97 23.58
N VAL A 7 -17.96 -0.55 24.83
CA VAL A 7 -17.68 -1.38 26.01
C VAL A 7 -18.99 -1.71 26.72
N ASP A 8 -19.19 -2.98 27.07
CA ASP A 8 -20.27 -3.37 27.97
C ASP A 8 -19.80 -3.22 29.41
N THR A 9 -20.26 -2.16 30.10
CA THR A 9 -19.86 -1.84 31.48
C THR A 9 -20.28 -2.91 32.48
N ASP A 10 -21.37 -3.65 32.22
CA ASP A 10 -21.84 -4.73 33.09
C ASP A 10 -20.92 -5.95 33.03
N PHE A 11 -20.33 -6.19 31.86
CA PHE A 11 -19.35 -7.24 31.64
C PHE A 11 -17.94 -6.86 32.12
N VAL A 12 -17.54 -5.60 31.92
CA VAL A 12 -16.16 -5.16 32.13
C VAL A 12 -15.87 -4.69 33.55
N LYS A 13 -16.87 -4.40 34.41
CA LYS A 13 -16.77 -4.04 35.84
C LYS A 13 -15.35 -3.85 36.44
N ASP A 14 -14.68 -4.95 36.80
CA ASP A 14 -13.37 -4.94 37.49
C ASP A 14 -12.17 -5.11 36.53
N HIS A 15 -12.45 -5.36 35.25
CA HIS A 15 -11.49 -5.57 34.19
C HIS A 15 -11.19 -4.30 33.40
N LYS A 16 -10.10 -4.34 32.62
CA LYS A 16 -9.67 -3.25 31.76
C LYS A 16 -9.76 -3.66 30.29
N VAL A 17 -9.98 -2.69 29.42
CA VAL A 17 -9.97 -2.88 27.97
C VAL A 17 -8.69 -2.26 27.41
N PHE A 18 -7.91 -3.08 26.72
CA PHE A 18 -6.70 -2.68 26.03
C PHE A 18 -6.88 -2.78 24.53
N GLY A 19 -6.35 -1.80 23.81
CA GLY A 19 -6.13 -1.87 22.38
C GLY A 19 -4.66 -2.10 22.10
N HIS A 20 -4.34 -2.90 21.08
CA HIS A 20 -3.00 -2.89 20.51
C HIS A 20 -3.00 -2.95 19.00
N VAL A 21 -1.98 -2.36 18.40
CA VAL A 21 -1.62 -2.52 16.99
C VAL A 21 -0.31 -3.27 16.93
N LEU A 22 -0.36 -4.44 16.31
CA LEU A 22 0.79 -5.30 16.09
C LEU A 22 1.09 -5.37 14.60
N ALA A 23 2.35 -5.12 14.23
CA ALA A 23 2.91 -5.50 12.94
C ALA A 23 3.79 -6.73 13.15
N ALA A 24 3.47 -7.84 12.49
CA ALA A 24 4.25 -9.07 12.59
C ALA A 24 4.59 -9.62 11.21
N PHE A 25 5.84 -10.04 11.07
CA PHE A 25 6.26 -10.90 9.97
C PHE A 25 5.97 -12.36 10.34
N VAL A 26 5.27 -13.07 9.46
CA VAL A 26 4.90 -14.47 9.66
C VAL A 26 5.40 -15.29 8.47
N TYR A 27 5.98 -16.45 8.76
CA TYR A 27 6.48 -17.43 7.81
C TYR A 27 6.21 -18.86 8.32
N GLY A 28 5.79 -19.77 7.45
CA GLY A 28 5.63 -21.20 7.77
C GLY A 28 4.21 -21.66 8.15
N ARG A 29 4.06 -22.98 8.37
CA ARG A 29 2.79 -23.63 8.78
C ARG A 29 2.61 -23.54 10.30
N GLU A 30 1.48 -23.01 10.76
CA GLU A 30 1.14 -22.97 12.20
C GLU A 30 0.95 -24.38 12.81
N ASP A 31 0.77 -25.43 12.00
CA ASP A 31 0.37 -26.76 12.46
C ASP A 31 1.54 -27.73 12.76
N LEU A 32 2.79 -27.31 12.58
CA LEU A 32 3.99 -28.16 12.67
C LEU A 32 4.94 -27.73 13.82
N ASP A 33 4.42 -27.69 15.03
CA ASP A 33 5.12 -27.22 16.23
C ASP A 33 6.16 -28.19 16.83
N VAL A 34 6.71 -29.14 16.05
CA VAL A 34 7.76 -30.03 16.57
C VAL A 34 8.96 -30.19 15.62
N LEU A 35 8.83 -30.06 14.29
CA LEU A 35 9.96 -30.24 13.35
C LEU A 35 9.87 -29.43 12.02
N GLY A 36 9.04 -28.38 11.92
CA GLY A 36 8.73 -27.69 10.64
C GLY A 36 8.56 -26.17 10.70
N ILE A 37 9.47 -25.48 11.40
CA ILE A 37 9.77 -24.02 11.48
C ILE A 37 8.64 -23.07 11.03
N SER A 38 7.68 -22.81 11.92
CA SER A 38 6.91 -21.58 11.91
C SER A 38 7.78 -20.47 12.51
N PHE A 39 7.88 -19.33 11.83
CA PHE A 39 8.64 -18.17 12.29
C PHE A 39 7.72 -16.96 12.33
N ARG A 40 7.66 -16.34 13.50
CA ARG A 40 6.95 -15.08 13.72
C ARG A 40 7.91 -14.11 14.38
N LYS A 41 8.08 -12.94 13.78
CA LYS A 41 8.80 -11.82 14.39
C LYS A 41 7.88 -10.63 14.46
N ASP A 42 7.68 -10.14 15.67
CA ASP A 42 6.95 -8.91 15.91
C ASP A 42 7.88 -7.74 15.53
N LEU A 43 7.45 -6.94 14.56
CA LEU A 43 8.21 -5.81 14.02
C LEU A 43 7.87 -4.50 14.72
N TYR A 44 6.63 -4.38 15.19
CA TYR A 44 6.12 -3.23 15.91
C TYR A 44 4.96 -3.66 16.80
N LEU A 45 4.93 -3.15 18.03
CA LEU A 45 3.82 -3.31 18.96
C LEU A 45 3.57 -1.97 19.65
N ALA A 46 2.34 -1.48 19.56
CA ALA A 46 1.85 -0.40 20.39
C ALA A 46 0.60 -0.87 21.14
N SER A 47 0.57 -0.61 22.44
CA SER A 47 -0.54 -0.97 23.32
C SER A 47 -0.99 0.25 24.10
N GLU A 48 -2.29 0.40 24.26
CA GLU A 48 -2.93 1.50 24.99
C GLU A 48 -4.12 0.97 25.80
N GLN A 49 -4.33 1.50 27.00
CA GLN A 49 -5.54 1.24 27.79
C GLN A 49 -6.65 2.17 27.29
N ILE A 50 -7.74 1.57 26.82
CA ILE A 50 -8.91 2.29 26.29
C ILE A 50 -9.94 2.53 27.40
N TYR A 51 -10.13 1.53 28.27
CA TYR A 51 -11.05 1.60 29.40
C TYR A 51 -10.45 0.93 30.65
N PRO A 52 -10.62 1.49 31.86
CA PRO A 52 -11.11 2.84 32.12
C PRO A 52 -10.12 3.89 31.57
N PRO A 53 -10.60 5.07 31.13
CA PRO A 53 -9.74 6.10 30.55
C PRO A 53 -8.75 6.64 31.59
N GLU A 54 -7.45 6.50 31.31
CA GLU A 54 -6.38 7.02 32.19
C GLU A 54 -6.16 8.52 31.93
N GLY A 55 -7.04 9.36 32.50
CA GLY A 55 -6.94 10.82 32.45
C GLY A 55 -7.46 11.48 31.17
N GLU A 56 -7.20 12.78 31.00
CA GLU A 56 -7.58 13.52 29.79
C GLU A 56 -6.84 12.96 28.56
N SER A 57 -7.58 12.73 27.48
CA SER A 57 -7.03 12.29 26.20
C SER A 57 -5.92 13.24 25.76
N LYS A 58 -4.71 12.70 25.54
CA LYS A 58 -3.51 13.48 25.16
C LYS A 58 -3.66 14.27 23.86
N ARG A 59 -4.72 14.04 23.09
CA ARG A 59 -5.00 14.69 21.80
C ARG A 59 -6.50 15.00 21.67
N PRO A 60 -6.85 16.01 20.85
CA PRO A 60 -8.23 16.26 20.46
C PRO A 60 -8.79 15.07 19.66
N LEU A 61 -10.09 14.81 19.82
CA LEU A 61 -10.80 13.77 19.08
C LEU A 61 -10.83 14.07 17.58
N THR A 62 -10.84 13.02 16.76
CA THR A 62 -11.07 13.17 15.32
C THR A 62 -12.56 13.41 15.06
N ARG A 63 -12.89 14.07 13.93
CA ARG A 63 -14.29 14.28 13.51
C ARG A 63 -15.07 12.96 13.43
N LEU A 64 -14.41 11.87 13.04
CA LEU A 64 -14.99 10.53 13.00
C LEU A 64 -15.30 10.02 14.42
N GLN A 65 -14.37 10.16 15.36
CA GLN A 65 -14.57 9.74 16.75
C GLN A 65 -15.71 10.51 17.42
N GLU A 66 -15.77 11.83 17.24
CA GLU A 66 -16.87 12.66 17.79
C GLU A 66 -18.24 12.19 17.28
N ARG A 67 -18.35 11.93 15.98
CA ARG A 67 -19.59 11.44 15.35
C ARG A 67 -19.95 10.03 15.86
N LEU A 68 -18.98 9.12 15.94
CA LEU A 68 -19.20 7.76 16.44
C LEU A 68 -19.63 7.74 17.90
N ILE A 69 -19.03 8.57 18.76
CA ILE A 69 -19.41 8.67 20.18
C ILE A 69 -20.84 9.21 20.31
N ARG A 70 -21.21 10.24 19.54
CA ARG A 70 -22.60 10.76 19.53
C ARG A 70 -23.60 9.69 19.09
N LYS A 71 -23.25 8.84 18.12
CA LYS A 71 -24.14 7.80 17.57
C LYS A 71 -24.22 6.54 18.45
N LEU A 72 -23.12 6.12 19.07
CA LEU A 72 -23.01 4.88 19.84
C LEU A 72 -23.34 5.05 21.33
N GLY A 73 -23.26 6.28 21.85
CA GLY A 73 -23.59 6.59 23.23
C GLY A 73 -22.38 6.69 24.18
N PRO A 74 -22.62 6.78 25.49
CA PRO A 74 -21.60 7.10 26.49
C PRO A 74 -20.56 6.00 26.71
N ASP A 75 -20.89 4.74 26.39
CA ASP A 75 -19.99 3.59 26.56
C ASP A 75 -19.02 3.39 25.38
N ALA A 76 -18.97 4.38 24.48
CA ALA A 76 -18.12 4.37 23.31
C ALA A 76 -16.82 5.13 23.62
N HIS A 77 -15.71 4.40 23.76
CA HIS A 77 -14.42 4.93 24.15
C HIS A 77 -13.46 5.06 22.95
N PRO A 78 -12.90 6.25 22.67
CA PRO A 78 -12.02 6.46 21.52
C PRO A 78 -10.62 5.86 21.74
N PHE A 79 -9.98 5.46 20.65
CA PHE A 79 -8.56 5.05 20.65
C PHE A 79 -7.83 5.63 19.43
N PHE A 80 -6.51 5.80 19.54
CA PHE A 80 -5.69 6.32 18.46
C PHE A 80 -4.28 5.72 18.45
N PHE A 81 -3.92 5.04 17.37
CA PHE A 81 -2.58 4.49 17.16
C PHE A 81 -1.86 5.21 16.02
N GLU A 82 -0.72 5.83 16.32
CA GLU A 82 0.18 6.42 15.33
C GLU A 82 1.27 5.43 14.94
N LEU A 83 1.28 5.03 13.68
CA LEU A 83 2.30 4.13 13.14
C LEU A 83 3.54 4.93 12.75
N PRO A 84 4.73 4.55 13.23
CA PRO A 84 5.96 5.18 12.79
C PRO A 84 6.18 5.10 11.27
N PRO A 85 6.83 6.10 10.65
CA PRO A 85 7.05 6.12 9.21
C PRO A 85 7.91 4.95 8.72
N HIS A 86 8.81 4.44 9.57
CA HIS A 86 9.73 3.35 9.25
C HIS A 86 9.09 1.95 9.30
N CYS A 87 7.84 1.81 9.74
CA CYS A 87 7.20 0.49 9.75
C CYS A 87 6.98 -0.02 8.31
N PRO A 88 7.15 -1.31 8.02
CA PRO A 88 6.98 -1.83 6.66
C PRO A 88 5.54 -1.79 6.16
N ALA A 89 5.35 -1.74 4.85
CA ALA A 89 4.02 -1.90 4.26
C ALA A 89 3.48 -3.32 4.47
N SER A 90 2.16 -3.49 4.38
CA SER A 90 1.56 -4.82 4.31
C SER A 90 1.93 -5.49 3.00
N VAL A 91 2.66 -6.61 3.09
CA VAL A 91 3.11 -7.37 1.92
C VAL A 91 2.94 -8.86 2.22
N THR A 92 2.34 -9.59 1.30
CA THR A 92 2.16 -11.04 1.37
C THR A 92 2.74 -11.69 0.12
N LEU A 93 3.56 -12.72 0.30
CA LEU A 93 4.10 -13.54 -0.78
C LEU A 93 3.16 -14.70 -1.10
N GLN A 94 2.90 -14.89 -2.39
CA GLN A 94 2.09 -15.99 -2.86
C GLN A 94 2.82 -17.34 -2.66
N PRO A 95 2.21 -18.30 -1.94
CA PRO A 95 2.80 -19.61 -1.69
C PRO A 95 2.90 -20.44 -2.99
N SER A 96 3.67 -21.53 -2.92
CA SER A 96 3.73 -22.49 -4.03
C SER A 96 2.45 -23.33 -4.11
N PRO A 97 1.94 -23.71 -5.31
CA PRO A 97 0.86 -24.68 -5.44
C PRO A 97 1.25 -25.98 -4.72
N GLY A 98 0.47 -26.38 -3.73
CA GLY A 98 0.76 -27.52 -2.85
C GLY A 98 1.26 -27.14 -1.45
N ASP A 99 1.61 -25.87 -1.21
CA ASP A 99 1.85 -25.38 0.13
C ASP A 99 0.54 -24.91 0.79
N THR A 100 0.04 -25.70 1.74
CA THR A 100 -1.17 -25.41 2.52
C THR A 100 -0.90 -24.50 3.73
N GLY A 101 0.32 -23.96 3.86
CA GLY A 101 0.66 -23.07 4.97
C GLY A 101 0.08 -21.67 4.85
N LYS A 102 0.11 -20.93 5.97
CA LYS A 102 -0.19 -19.50 5.97
C LYS A 102 0.79 -18.78 5.05
N PRO A 103 0.32 -17.84 4.22
CA PRO A 103 1.20 -17.14 3.29
C PRO A 103 2.22 -16.30 4.07
N CYS A 104 3.47 -16.30 3.58
CA CYS A 104 4.56 -15.52 4.17
C CYS A 104 4.29 -14.03 3.98
N GLY A 105 4.41 -13.22 5.02
CA GLY A 105 4.13 -11.78 4.87
C GLY A 105 4.21 -10.95 6.14
N VAL A 106 4.16 -9.65 5.94
CA VAL A 106 3.98 -8.63 6.99
C VAL A 106 2.49 -8.32 7.12
N ASN A 107 1.92 -8.69 8.25
CA ASN A 107 0.53 -8.45 8.57
C ASN A 107 0.40 -7.43 9.70
N TYR A 108 -0.64 -6.61 9.63
CA TYR A 108 -1.03 -5.70 10.71
C TYR A 108 -2.32 -6.20 11.35
N GLU A 109 -2.32 -6.27 12.67
CA GLU A 109 -3.45 -6.70 13.49
C GLU A 109 -3.76 -5.60 14.50
N LEU A 110 -4.98 -5.07 14.44
CA LEU A 110 -5.57 -4.26 15.49
C LEU A 110 -6.40 -5.19 16.36
N LYS A 111 -6.11 -5.24 17.66
CA LYS A 111 -6.83 -6.09 18.60
C LYS A 111 -7.29 -5.28 19.79
N ALA A 112 -8.56 -5.44 20.15
CA ALA A 112 -9.10 -4.98 21.42
C ALA A 112 -9.38 -6.21 22.30
N TYR A 113 -9.04 -6.14 23.58
CA TYR A 113 -9.28 -7.24 24.51
C TYR A 113 -9.51 -6.76 25.93
N VAL A 114 -10.23 -7.58 26.69
CA VAL A 114 -10.45 -7.40 28.12
C VAL A 114 -9.41 -8.21 28.91
N ALA A 115 -8.73 -7.57 29.86
CA ALA A 115 -7.72 -8.18 30.74
C ALA A 115 -7.58 -7.40 32.05
N ASP A 116 -6.99 -8.00 33.08
CA ASP A 116 -6.70 -7.32 34.36
C ASP A 116 -5.43 -6.47 34.28
N SER A 117 -4.46 -6.92 33.50
CA SER A 117 -3.17 -6.27 33.27
C SER A 117 -2.77 -6.29 31.80
N VAL A 118 -1.90 -5.36 31.40
CA VAL A 118 -1.38 -5.26 30.03
C VAL A 118 -0.58 -6.50 29.61
N ASP A 119 0.06 -7.17 30.58
CA ASP A 119 0.90 -8.35 30.37
C ASP A 119 0.10 -9.67 30.34
N GLU A 120 -1.20 -9.61 30.67
CA GLU A 120 -2.03 -10.80 30.73
C GLU A 120 -2.44 -11.27 29.33
N LYS A 121 -2.39 -12.59 29.13
CA LYS A 121 -2.70 -13.20 27.84
C LYS A 121 -4.21 -13.14 27.57
N ALA A 122 -4.61 -12.16 26.78
CA ALA A 122 -5.98 -11.98 26.29
C ALA A 122 -6.67 -13.30 25.86
N HIS A 123 -7.83 -13.58 26.48
CA HIS A 123 -8.68 -14.72 26.12
C HIS A 123 -9.39 -14.51 24.78
N LYS A 124 -9.44 -15.57 23.95
CA LYS A 124 -10.08 -15.52 22.62
C LYS A 124 -11.55 -15.06 22.67
N ARG A 125 -12.27 -15.40 23.75
CA ARG A 125 -13.69 -15.06 23.93
C ARG A 125 -13.93 -13.57 24.20
N ASN A 126 -12.95 -12.87 24.77
CA ASN A 126 -13.06 -11.47 25.18
C ASN A 126 -12.11 -10.60 24.35
N SER A 127 -11.82 -11.01 23.11
CA SER A 127 -10.90 -10.31 22.23
C SER A 127 -11.46 -10.22 20.82
N VAL A 128 -11.42 -9.03 20.25
CA VAL A 128 -11.76 -8.75 18.86
C VAL A 128 -10.48 -8.45 18.10
N ARG A 129 -10.32 -9.04 16.91
CA ARG A 129 -9.13 -8.91 16.07
C ARG A 129 -9.53 -8.46 14.68
N LEU A 130 -8.94 -7.36 14.22
CA LEU A 130 -9.16 -6.76 12.92
C LEU A 130 -7.84 -6.74 12.15
N ALA A 131 -7.81 -7.37 10.99
CA ALA A 131 -6.64 -7.40 10.12
C ALA A 131 -6.60 -6.14 9.25
N ILE A 132 -5.84 -5.13 9.66
CA ILE A 132 -5.67 -3.87 8.93
C ILE A 132 -4.54 -3.98 7.90
N ARG A 133 -4.45 -3.03 6.96
CA ARG A 133 -3.36 -2.95 5.98
C ARG A 133 -2.67 -1.60 6.07
N LYS A 134 -1.34 -1.60 6.01
CA LYS A 134 -0.54 -0.40 5.78
C LYS A 134 -0.18 -0.32 4.30
N ILE A 135 -0.79 0.63 3.59
CA ILE A 135 -0.54 0.90 2.18
C ILE A 135 0.36 2.13 2.05
N MET A 136 1.30 2.10 1.11
CA MET A 136 2.17 3.22 0.81
C MET A 136 1.68 3.93 -0.45
N TYR A 137 1.44 5.23 -0.33
CA TYR A 137 1.05 6.07 -1.45
C TYR A 137 2.26 6.73 -2.12
N ALA A 138 2.12 6.98 -3.42
CA ALA A 138 3.12 7.65 -4.23
C ALA A 138 3.48 9.03 -3.67
N PRO A 139 4.78 9.40 -3.51
CA PRO A 139 5.16 10.76 -3.17
C PRO A 139 4.67 11.75 -4.25
N SER A 140 4.42 13.01 -3.84
CA SER A 140 3.92 14.04 -4.78
C SER A 140 4.94 14.48 -5.81
N ARG A 141 6.24 14.24 -5.58
CA ARG A 141 7.31 14.60 -6.50
C ARG A 141 7.56 13.43 -7.44
N GLN A 142 7.34 13.66 -8.74
CA GLN A 142 7.83 12.75 -9.78
C GLN A 142 9.34 12.94 -9.89
N GLY A 143 10.11 11.85 -9.83
CA GLY A 143 11.55 11.90 -10.02
C GLY A 143 11.94 11.90 -11.50
N GLU A 144 13.24 11.80 -11.76
CA GLU A 144 13.81 11.89 -13.12
C GLU A 144 13.50 10.63 -13.94
N GLN A 145 13.40 10.80 -15.26
CA GLN A 145 13.18 9.68 -16.16
C GLN A 145 14.36 8.70 -16.12
N PRO A 146 14.16 7.43 -15.76
CA PRO A 146 15.25 6.48 -15.72
C PRO A 146 15.65 6.11 -17.16
N SER A 147 16.95 6.22 -17.43
CA SER A 147 17.57 5.86 -18.72
C SER A 147 18.83 5.03 -18.48
N VAL A 148 19.07 4.04 -19.33
CA VAL A 148 20.29 3.23 -19.31
C VAL A 148 20.78 2.98 -20.73
N GLU A 149 22.09 3.15 -20.93
CA GLU A 149 22.77 2.76 -22.17
C GLU A 149 23.70 1.59 -21.88
N VAL A 150 23.61 0.54 -22.69
CA VAL A 150 24.48 -0.63 -22.62
C VAL A 150 25.01 -0.93 -24.01
N SER A 151 26.32 -1.17 -24.12
CA SER A 151 26.96 -1.57 -25.37
C SER A 151 27.58 -2.95 -25.25
N LYS A 152 27.63 -3.69 -26.36
CA LYS A 152 28.29 -5.00 -26.45
C LYS A 152 29.32 -5.03 -27.55
N ASP A 153 30.54 -5.39 -27.16
CA ASP A 153 31.66 -5.67 -28.05
C ASP A 153 31.62 -7.13 -28.54
N PHE A 154 32.02 -7.36 -29.78
CA PHE A 154 32.17 -8.71 -30.33
C PHE A 154 33.61 -8.90 -30.82
N MET A 155 34.22 -10.03 -30.45
CA MET A 155 35.63 -10.34 -30.78
C MET A 155 35.98 -10.30 -32.28
N MET A 156 34.98 -10.41 -33.17
CA MET A 156 35.16 -10.40 -34.63
C MET A 156 34.44 -9.22 -35.31
N SER A 157 34.06 -8.17 -34.56
CA SER A 157 33.42 -6.96 -35.10
C SER A 157 34.25 -5.74 -34.72
N PRO A 158 34.58 -4.83 -35.66
CA PRO A 158 35.27 -3.58 -35.32
C PRO A 158 34.37 -2.61 -34.55
N ASN A 159 33.05 -2.79 -34.64
CA ASN A 159 32.04 -1.88 -34.11
C ASN A 159 31.09 -2.58 -33.11
N LYS A 160 30.46 -1.78 -32.25
CA LYS A 160 29.62 -2.23 -31.13
C LYS A 160 28.13 -2.28 -31.48
N LEU A 161 27.38 -3.06 -30.71
CA LEU A 161 25.93 -2.95 -30.64
C LEU A 161 25.56 -2.08 -29.44
N HIS A 162 24.84 -0.98 -29.67
CA HIS A 162 24.33 -0.10 -28.62
C HIS A 162 22.85 -0.38 -28.39
N LEU A 163 22.47 -0.50 -27.12
CA LEU A 163 21.11 -0.56 -26.63
C LEU A 163 20.93 0.55 -25.61
N GLU A 164 20.06 1.49 -25.93
CA GLU A 164 19.58 2.51 -25.03
C GLU A 164 18.12 2.23 -24.71
N ALA A 165 17.76 2.29 -23.44
CA ALA A 165 16.38 2.16 -23.01
C ALA A 165 16.05 3.24 -21.98
N SER A 166 14.85 3.80 -22.05
CA SER A 166 14.36 4.80 -21.12
C SER A 166 12.88 4.61 -20.81
N LEU A 167 12.44 5.07 -19.63
CA LEU A 167 11.03 5.08 -19.24
C LEU A 167 10.48 6.51 -19.28
N ASP A 168 9.17 6.66 -19.50
CA ASP A 168 8.52 7.97 -19.49
C ASP A 168 8.41 8.58 -18.07
N LYS A 169 8.39 7.75 -17.03
CA LYS A 169 8.31 8.16 -15.62
C LYS A 169 9.14 7.22 -14.74
N GLU A 170 9.55 7.71 -13.57
CA GLU A 170 10.12 6.86 -12.52
C GLU A 170 9.03 6.16 -11.70
N LEU A 171 7.92 6.86 -11.46
CA LEU A 171 6.82 6.40 -10.62
C LEU A 171 5.57 6.12 -11.46
N TYR A 172 5.02 4.92 -11.27
CA TYR A 172 3.77 4.48 -11.89
C TYR A 172 2.75 4.10 -10.82
N SER A 173 1.49 4.36 -11.13
CA SER A 173 0.37 3.90 -10.32
C SER A 173 -0.03 2.47 -10.68
N HIS A 174 -0.61 1.73 -9.74
CA HIS A 174 -1.20 0.42 -10.05
C HIS A 174 -2.24 0.54 -11.16
N GLY A 175 -2.13 -0.34 -12.16
CA GLY A 175 -3.00 -0.31 -13.34
C GLY A 175 -2.64 0.75 -14.39
N GLU A 176 -1.59 1.56 -14.19
CA GLU A 176 -1.07 2.45 -15.22
C GLU A 176 -0.27 1.67 -16.28
N THR A 177 -0.19 2.20 -17.51
CA THR A 177 0.62 1.62 -18.59
C THR A 177 2.01 2.25 -18.59
N ILE A 178 3.03 1.41 -18.59
CA ILE A 178 4.45 1.81 -18.61
C ILE A 178 4.90 1.93 -20.06
N ALA A 179 5.44 3.08 -20.46
CA ALA A 179 6.03 3.27 -21.78
C ALA A 179 7.54 3.11 -21.71
N VAL A 180 8.06 2.09 -22.41
CA VAL A 180 9.48 1.74 -22.48
C VAL A 180 10.00 2.12 -23.86
N ASN A 181 10.78 3.19 -23.92
CA ASN A 181 11.49 3.59 -25.14
C ASN A 181 12.72 2.69 -25.31
N VAL A 182 12.86 2.06 -26.46
CA VAL A 182 13.99 1.20 -26.79
C VAL A 182 14.62 1.71 -28.09
N HIS A 183 15.88 2.14 -27.98
CA HIS A 183 16.70 2.58 -29.09
C HIS A 183 17.89 1.62 -29.26
N ILE A 184 18.05 1.07 -30.45
CA ILE A 184 19.09 0.09 -30.77
C ILE A 184 19.87 0.62 -31.95
N ALA A 185 21.18 0.79 -31.79
CA ALA A 185 22.08 1.10 -32.90
C ALA A 185 23.03 -0.07 -33.13
N ASN A 186 22.76 -0.84 -34.19
CA ASN A 186 23.52 -2.02 -34.52
C ASN A 186 24.63 -1.71 -35.51
N ASN A 187 25.77 -1.21 -35.01
CA ASN A 187 26.95 -1.01 -35.85
C ASN A 187 27.77 -2.30 -36.03
N SER A 188 27.38 -3.39 -35.35
CA SER A 188 28.08 -4.68 -35.36
C SER A 188 27.78 -5.50 -36.62
N ASN A 189 28.52 -6.59 -36.82
CA ASN A 189 28.26 -7.58 -37.87
C ASN A 189 27.27 -8.71 -37.46
N ARG A 190 26.55 -8.54 -36.35
CA ARG A 190 25.59 -9.54 -35.83
C ARG A 190 24.15 -9.09 -36.05
N ASN A 191 23.24 -10.06 -36.13
CA ASN A 191 21.80 -9.79 -36.26
C ASN A 191 21.12 -9.94 -34.90
N VAL A 192 20.32 -8.96 -34.50
CA VAL A 192 19.37 -9.11 -33.40
C VAL A 192 18.20 -9.92 -33.93
N LYS A 193 17.88 -11.07 -33.35
CA LYS A 193 16.77 -11.92 -33.83
C LYS A 193 15.45 -11.59 -33.16
N LYS A 194 15.50 -11.21 -31.88
CA LYS A 194 14.33 -11.05 -31.03
C LYS A 194 14.59 -10.00 -29.96
N ILE A 195 13.54 -9.26 -29.63
CA ILE A 195 13.51 -8.28 -28.56
C ILE A 195 12.48 -8.75 -27.55
N LYS A 196 12.88 -8.82 -26.28
CA LYS A 196 12.02 -9.21 -25.17
C LYS A 196 12.03 -8.11 -24.13
N VAL A 197 10.89 -7.48 -23.90
CA VAL A 197 10.68 -6.47 -22.86
C VAL A 197 9.83 -7.11 -21.77
N SER A 198 10.33 -7.09 -20.53
CA SER A 198 9.64 -7.72 -19.40
C SER A 198 9.68 -6.83 -18.16
N VAL A 199 8.54 -6.68 -17.49
CA VAL A 199 8.46 -6.08 -16.16
C VAL A 199 8.63 -7.18 -15.13
N ARG A 200 9.58 -7.02 -14.21
CA ARG A 200 9.91 -8.01 -13.18
C ARG A 200 9.75 -7.41 -11.81
N GLN A 201 9.05 -8.13 -10.94
CA GLN A 201 9.00 -7.90 -9.52
C GLN A 201 10.07 -8.76 -8.85
N PHE A 202 10.83 -8.13 -7.97
CA PHE A 202 11.81 -8.75 -7.09
C PHE A 202 11.29 -8.56 -5.66
N ALA A 203 11.19 -9.65 -4.91
CA ALA A 203 10.82 -9.62 -3.51
C ALA A 203 11.93 -10.28 -2.69
N ASP A 204 12.66 -9.45 -1.96
CA ASP A 204 13.78 -9.87 -1.11
C ASP A 204 13.30 -9.97 0.33
N ILE A 205 13.43 -11.16 0.92
CA ILE A 205 13.18 -11.38 2.35
C ILE A 205 14.46 -11.03 3.11
N CYS A 206 14.41 -10.04 4.00
CA CYS A 206 15.59 -9.50 4.69
C CYS A 206 15.66 -9.88 6.18
N LEU A 207 14.95 -10.91 6.60
CA LEU A 207 14.88 -11.34 8.00
C LEU A 207 15.85 -12.50 8.29
N PHE A 208 15.33 -13.73 8.41
CA PHE A 208 16.10 -14.89 8.88
C PHE A 208 16.76 -15.68 7.73
N SER A 209 16.10 -15.73 6.57
CA SER A 209 16.66 -16.31 5.35
C SER A 209 16.59 -15.27 4.25
N THR A 210 17.75 -14.95 3.66
CA THR A 210 17.84 -14.07 2.50
C THR A 210 17.41 -14.83 1.25
N ALA A 211 16.09 -14.90 1.05
CA ALA A 211 15.50 -15.45 -0.16
C ALA A 211 15.08 -14.31 -1.09
N GLN A 212 15.44 -14.42 -2.36
CA GLN A 212 14.98 -13.52 -3.42
C GLN A 212 13.99 -14.27 -4.30
N TYR A 213 12.76 -13.75 -4.37
CA TYR A 213 11.76 -14.18 -5.34
C TYR A 213 11.75 -13.24 -6.53
N LYS A 214 11.65 -13.82 -7.72
CA LYS A 214 11.66 -13.08 -8.98
C LYS A 214 10.52 -13.54 -9.85
N CYS A 215 9.62 -12.60 -10.15
CA CYS A 215 8.41 -12.85 -10.91
C CYS A 215 8.32 -11.88 -12.07
N THR A 216 8.17 -12.39 -13.29
CA THR A 216 7.83 -11.55 -14.44
C THR A 216 6.34 -11.22 -14.36
N VAL A 217 5.96 -9.94 -14.22
CA VAL A 217 4.56 -9.50 -14.08
C VAL A 217 3.94 -9.05 -15.40
N ALA A 218 4.75 -8.61 -16.36
CA ALA A 218 4.30 -8.35 -17.72
C ALA A 218 5.43 -8.66 -18.69
N GLU A 219 5.12 -9.14 -19.88
CA GLU A 219 6.12 -9.50 -20.88
C GLU A 219 5.55 -9.26 -22.28
N ILE A 220 6.37 -8.68 -23.15
CA ILE A 220 6.12 -8.55 -24.58
C ILE A 220 7.36 -9.07 -25.31
N GLU A 221 7.12 -9.90 -26.32
CA GLU A 221 8.17 -10.48 -27.13
C GLU A 221 7.89 -10.24 -28.61
N GLU A 222 8.88 -9.71 -29.32
CA GLU A 222 8.75 -9.35 -30.73
C GLU A 222 9.91 -9.91 -31.54
N GLY A 223 9.59 -10.56 -32.66
CA GLY A 223 10.57 -10.96 -33.66
C GLY A 223 10.94 -9.73 -34.49
N CYS A 224 12.10 -9.15 -34.21
CA CYS A 224 12.63 -8.02 -34.97
C CYS A 224 14.05 -8.35 -35.44
N PRO A 225 14.23 -8.84 -36.68
CA PRO A 225 15.55 -9.08 -37.25
C PRO A 225 16.22 -7.75 -37.60
N ILE A 226 16.96 -7.16 -36.65
CA ILE A 226 17.80 -5.97 -36.92
C ILE A 226 19.12 -6.45 -37.51
N GLY A 227 19.35 -6.11 -38.78
CA GLY A 227 20.59 -6.44 -39.49
C GLY A 227 21.76 -5.52 -39.11
N PRO A 228 22.98 -5.83 -39.60
CA PRO A 228 24.16 -4.99 -39.43
C PRO A 228 23.96 -3.61 -40.07
N GLY A 229 24.33 -2.54 -39.37
CA GLY A 229 24.23 -1.16 -39.83
C GLY A 229 22.86 -0.50 -39.68
N PHE A 230 21.86 -1.21 -39.15
CA PHE A 230 20.51 -0.67 -38.95
C PHE A 230 20.29 -0.18 -37.52
N THR A 231 19.46 0.85 -37.39
CA THR A 231 18.97 1.38 -36.13
C THR A 231 17.48 1.07 -35.97
N LEU A 232 17.03 0.79 -34.75
CA LEU A 232 15.61 0.68 -34.40
C LEU A 232 15.30 1.62 -33.26
N SER A 233 14.19 2.34 -33.36
CA SER A 233 13.65 3.14 -32.25
C SER A 233 12.18 2.80 -32.12
N LYS A 234 11.77 2.21 -30.99
CA LYS A 234 10.39 1.78 -30.78
C LYS A 234 10.00 1.93 -29.32
N VAL A 235 8.73 2.27 -29.09
CA VAL A 235 8.12 2.35 -27.77
C VAL A 235 7.29 1.11 -27.50
N TYR A 236 7.52 0.47 -26.35
CA TYR A 236 6.78 -0.69 -25.88
C TYR A 236 5.89 -0.32 -24.70
N TYR A 237 4.63 -0.73 -24.71
CA TYR A 237 3.67 -0.43 -23.66
C TYR A 237 3.37 -1.68 -22.84
N LEU A 238 3.68 -1.67 -21.54
CA LEU A 238 3.45 -2.81 -20.64
C LEU A 238 2.55 -2.39 -19.48
N ARG A 239 1.56 -3.22 -19.13
CA ARG A 239 0.64 -2.97 -18.02
C ARG A 239 0.74 -4.09 -16.97
N PRO A 240 1.40 -3.87 -15.83
CA PRO A 240 1.52 -4.89 -14.80
C PRO A 240 0.20 -4.99 -14.01
N LEU A 241 -0.60 -6.02 -14.29
CA LEU A 241 -1.88 -6.28 -13.61
C LEU A 241 -1.84 -7.57 -12.81
N LEU A 242 -2.44 -7.59 -11.61
CA LEU A 242 -2.55 -8.81 -10.82
C LEU A 242 -3.34 -9.91 -11.54
N ALA A 243 -4.42 -9.55 -12.24
CA ALA A 243 -5.30 -10.49 -12.95
C ALA A 243 -4.55 -11.44 -13.90
N ASN A 244 -3.48 -10.97 -14.54
CA ASN A 244 -2.68 -11.76 -15.48
C ASN A 244 -1.62 -12.65 -14.79
N ASN A 245 -1.49 -12.55 -13.47
CA ASN A 245 -0.38 -13.10 -12.70
C ASN A 245 -0.82 -13.92 -11.48
N THR A 246 -2.13 -14.17 -11.33
CA THR A 246 -2.72 -14.91 -10.18
C THR A 246 -2.16 -16.32 -10.01
N ASN A 247 -1.63 -16.93 -11.06
CA ASN A 247 -1.06 -18.29 -11.03
C ASN A 247 0.45 -18.33 -10.73
N LYS A 248 1.10 -17.18 -10.49
CA LYS A 248 2.57 -17.10 -10.35
C LYS A 248 3.01 -17.29 -8.90
N ARG A 249 3.99 -18.18 -8.71
CA ARG A 249 4.64 -18.41 -7.42
C ARG A 249 5.53 -17.26 -6.99
N GLY A 250 5.59 -16.99 -5.68
CA GLY A 250 6.53 -16.03 -5.10
C GLY A 250 6.23 -14.57 -5.44
N LEU A 251 5.03 -14.30 -5.97
CA LEU A 251 4.57 -12.95 -6.29
C LEU A 251 4.24 -12.22 -4.99
N ALA A 252 4.77 -11.02 -4.81
CA ALA A 252 4.44 -10.15 -3.69
C ALA A 252 3.16 -9.36 -3.99
N LEU A 253 2.22 -9.41 -3.05
CA LEU A 253 0.92 -8.77 -3.07
C LEU A 253 0.79 -7.82 -1.88
N ASP A 254 -0.04 -6.78 -2.00
CA ASP A 254 -0.35 -5.87 -0.87
C ASP A 254 -1.45 -6.43 0.07
N GLY A 255 -1.90 -7.65 -0.19
CA GLY A 255 -3.01 -8.30 0.50
C GLY A 255 -3.02 -9.80 0.24
N GLN A 256 -4.14 -10.45 0.56
CA GLN A 256 -4.32 -11.87 0.30
C GLN A 256 -5.08 -12.06 -1.00
N LEU A 257 -4.64 -12.98 -1.86
CA LEU A 257 -5.22 -13.24 -3.18
C LEU A 257 -6.74 -13.49 -3.17
N LYS A 258 -7.31 -13.90 -2.03
CA LYS A 258 -8.75 -14.14 -1.87
C LYS A 258 -9.59 -12.87 -1.76
N HIS A 259 -8.99 -11.70 -1.52
CA HIS A 259 -9.71 -10.43 -1.39
C HIS A 259 -9.69 -9.66 -2.70
N GLU A 260 -10.83 -9.08 -3.06
CA GLU A 260 -11.03 -8.32 -4.30
C GLU A 260 -10.16 -7.04 -4.35
N ASP A 261 -9.89 -6.45 -3.19
CA ASP A 261 -9.11 -5.23 -3.00
C ASP A 261 -7.58 -5.45 -2.97
N THR A 262 -7.11 -6.59 -3.48
CA THR A 262 -5.68 -6.96 -3.51
C THR A 262 -5.06 -6.60 -4.85
N ASN A 263 -3.89 -5.96 -4.79
CA ASN A 263 -3.07 -5.62 -5.94
C ASN A 263 -1.67 -6.22 -5.79
N LEU A 264 -0.84 -5.98 -6.81
CA LEU A 264 0.60 -6.23 -6.69
C LEU A 264 1.17 -5.39 -5.53
N ALA A 265 2.16 -5.93 -4.82
CA ALA A 265 2.78 -5.18 -3.73
C ALA A 265 3.41 -3.89 -4.24
N SER A 266 3.20 -2.78 -3.51
CA SER A 266 3.87 -1.52 -3.85
C SER A 266 5.37 -1.61 -3.58
N SER A 267 6.15 -0.80 -4.27
CA SER A 267 7.61 -0.73 -4.10
C SER A 267 7.97 -0.24 -2.71
N THR A 268 8.95 -0.88 -2.09
CA THR A 268 9.41 -0.51 -0.75
C THR A 268 10.39 0.66 -0.85
N ILE A 269 10.00 1.83 -0.34
CA ILE A 269 10.91 2.98 -0.22
C ILE A 269 11.79 2.79 1.02
N ILE A 270 13.09 2.62 0.80
CA ILE A 270 14.07 2.46 1.88
C ILE A 270 14.57 3.86 2.26
N SER A 271 14.15 4.36 3.42
CA SER A 271 14.63 5.65 3.93
C SER A 271 16.00 5.55 4.58
N ASP A 272 16.30 4.42 5.23
CA ASP A 272 17.59 4.13 5.86
C ASP A 272 18.02 2.69 5.54
N ALA A 273 19.24 2.53 5.03
CA ALA A 273 19.79 1.24 4.66
C ALA A 273 20.10 0.34 5.88
N THR A 274 20.27 0.92 7.07
CA THR A 274 20.51 0.16 8.30
C THR A 274 19.26 -0.58 8.80
N GLN A 275 18.06 -0.12 8.40
CA GLN A 275 16.77 -0.69 8.83
C GLN A 275 16.20 -1.71 7.85
N LYS A 276 16.96 -2.13 6.83
CA LYS A 276 16.49 -3.09 5.80
C LYS A 276 15.95 -4.39 6.40
N GLU A 277 16.56 -4.88 7.48
CA GLU A 277 16.13 -6.12 8.15
C GLU A 277 14.80 -5.97 8.90
N ASN A 278 14.44 -4.75 9.28
CA ASN A 278 13.19 -4.43 9.98
C ASN A 278 12.01 -4.26 9.00
N LEU A 279 12.28 -4.14 7.70
CA LEU A 279 11.24 -4.01 6.67
C LEU A 279 10.59 -5.35 6.31
N GLY A 280 11.24 -6.46 6.66
CA GLY A 280 10.77 -7.82 6.39
C GLY A 280 10.88 -8.23 4.92
N ILE A 281 10.05 -7.65 4.06
CA ILE A 281 10.02 -7.93 2.62
C ILE A 281 10.24 -6.62 1.85
N ILE A 282 11.30 -6.60 1.03
CA ILE A 282 11.62 -5.48 0.16
C ILE A 282 11.14 -5.82 -1.25
N VAL A 283 10.19 -5.04 -1.77
CA VAL A 283 9.66 -5.20 -3.12
C VAL A 283 10.27 -4.15 -4.04
N GLN A 284 10.84 -4.61 -5.14
CA GLN A 284 11.43 -3.76 -6.18
C GLN A 284 10.91 -4.16 -7.56
N TYR A 285 10.77 -3.18 -8.44
CA TYR A 285 10.38 -3.42 -9.82
C TYR A 285 11.47 -2.97 -10.78
N LYS A 286 11.69 -3.77 -11.82
CA LYS A 286 12.59 -3.43 -12.92
C LYS A 286 11.99 -3.80 -14.26
N VAL A 287 12.12 -2.91 -15.22
CA VAL A 287 11.94 -3.23 -16.64
C VAL A 287 13.24 -3.84 -17.15
N LYS A 288 13.15 -5.01 -17.76
CA LYS A 288 14.28 -5.66 -18.43
C LYS A 288 14.04 -5.73 -19.92
N VAL A 289 14.93 -5.10 -20.69
CA VAL A 289 15.00 -5.19 -22.15
C VAL A 289 16.11 -6.17 -22.49
N LYS A 290 15.79 -7.22 -23.24
CA LYS A 290 16.72 -8.27 -23.64
C LYS A 290 16.74 -8.39 -25.17
N LEU A 291 17.91 -8.23 -25.76
CA LEU A 291 18.18 -8.49 -27.17
C LEU A 291 18.81 -9.87 -27.33
N CYS A 292 18.17 -10.73 -28.10
CA CYS A 292 18.66 -12.08 -28.39
C CYS A 292 19.45 -12.07 -29.72
N LEU A 293 20.76 -12.29 -29.67
CA LEU A 293 21.66 -12.22 -30.84
C LEU A 293 21.93 -13.60 -31.47
N GLY A 294 21.18 -14.61 -31.04
CA GLY A 294 21.36 -16.01 -31.45
C GLY A 294 22.49 -16.74 -30.70
N PRO A 295 22.74 -18.02 -31.05
CA PRO A 295 23.55 -18.93 -30.24
C PRO A 295 25.03 -18.53 -30.10
N LEU A 296 25.58 -17.76 -31.05
CA LEU A 296 26.98 -17.33 -31.06
C LEU A 296 27.19 -15.88 -30.57
N GLY A 297 26.12 -15.10 -30.43
CA GLY A 297 26.18 -13.69 -30.04
C GLY A 297 25.86 -13.44 -28.55
N GLY A 298 25.30 -14.44 -27.87
CA GLY A 298 24.74 -14.29 -26.53
C GLY A 298 23.60 -13.26 -26.49
N ASP A 299 23.33 -12.73 -25.31
CA ASP A 299 22.28 -11.73 -25.11
C ASP A 299 22.89 -10.38 -24.71
N LEU A 300 22.20 -9.29 -25.05
CA LEU A 300 22.44 -7.96 -24.49
C LEU A 300 21.23 -7.58 -23.64
N VAL A 301 21.47 -7.10 -22.42
CA VAL A 301 20.43 -6.84 -21.43
C VAL A 301 20.60 -5.45 -20.85
N ALA A 302 19.52 -4.69 -20.83
CA ALA A 302 19.36 -3.46 -20.07
C ALA A 302 18.29 -3.65 -18.98
N GLU A 303 18.52 -3.13 -17.78
CA GLU A 303 17.55 -3.15 -16.68
C GLU A 303 17.35 -1.73 -16.14
N LEU A 304 16.10 -1.28 -16.05
CA LEU A 304 15.72 0.02 -15.51
C LEU A 304 14.86 -0.17 -14.26
N PRO A 305 15.27 0.35 -13.09
CA PRO A 305 14.42 0.37 -11.92
C PRO A 305 13.28 1.38 -12.10
N PHE A 306 12.13 1.09 -11.49
CA PHE A 306 11.03 2.04 -11.35
C PHE A 306 10.24 1.76 -10.07
N ILE A 307 9.41 2.71 -9.69
CA ILE A 307 8.59 2.67 -8.48
C ILE A 307 7.14 2.44 -8.87
N LEU A 308 6.52 1.38 -8.35
CA LEU A 308 5.09 1.09 -8.48
C LEU A 308 4.38 1.32 -7.14
N MET A 309 3.41 2.22 -7.06
CA MET A 309 2.72 2.56 -5.81
C MET A 309 1.23 2.85 -6.03
N HIS A 310 0.48 2.96 -4.93
CA HIS A 310 -0.91 3.44 -4.98
C HIS A 310 -0.96 4.95 -5.20
N PRO A 311 -1.90 5.46 -6.01
CA PRO A 311 -2.12 6.90 -6.13
C PRO A 311 -2.59 7.46 -4.79
N LYS A 312 -2.17 8.68 -4.45
CA LYS A 312 -2.68 9.35 -3.26
C LYS A 312 -4.20 9.56 -3.39
N PRO A 313 -5.00 9.27 -2.36
CA PRO A 313 -6.39 9.69 -2.33
C PRO A 313 -6.46 11.22 -2.44
N ALA A 314 -7.54 11.75 -3.03
CA ALA A 314 -7.76 13.19 -3.03
C ALA A 314 -7.90 13.66 -1.57
N ASP A 315 -7.22 14.76 -1.22
CA ASP A 315 -7.36 15.35 0.11
C ASP A 315 -8.82 15.78 0.30
N ASP A 316 -9.42 15.42 1.43
CA ASP A 316 -10.74 15.94 1.82
C ASP A 316 -10.64 17.48 1.88
N PRO A 317 -11.62 18.21 1.31
CA PRO A 317 -11.60 19.66 1.36
C PRO A 317 -11.58 20.12 2.83
N PRO A 318 -10.76 21.13 3.18
CA PRO A 318 -10.71 21.63 4.54
C PRO A 318 -12.09 22.12 4.98
N PRO A 319 -12.48 21.88 6.25
CA PRO A 319 -13.77 22.33 6.75
C PRO A 319 -13.87 23.84 6.62
N LEU A 320 -14.98 24.31 6.04
CA LEU A 320 -15.32 25.73 6.00
C LEU A 320 -15.33 26.27 7.45
N PRO A 321 -14.73 27.44 7.71
CA PRO A 321 -14.69 27.98 9.06
C PRO A 321 -16.11 28.24 9.56
N ALA A 322 -16.43 27.69 10.74
CA ALA A 322 -17.66 27.97 11.45
C ALA A 322 -17.79 29.49 11.66
N ARG A 323 -18.87 30.08 11.13
CA ARG A 323 -19.20 31.49 11.36
C ARG A 323 -19.61 31.62 12.83
N ASN A 324 -18.71 32.14 13.66
CA ASN A 324 -19.03 32.49 15.04
C ASN A 324 -20.14 33.56 15.07
N ALA A 325 -21.39 33.14 15.24
CA ALA A 325 -22.47 34.02 15.64
C ALA A 325 -22.44 34.11 17.18
N GLY A 326 -21.83 35.18 17.71
CA GLY A 326 -21.80 35.37 19.15
C GLY A 326 -20.76 36.38 19.65
N ALA A 327 -20.95 37.65 19.33
CA ALA A 327 -20.38 38.74 20.12
C ALA A 327 -21.39 39.89 20.17
N ILE A 328 -22.23 39.87 21.21
CA ILE A 328 -23.03 41.03 21.63
C ILE A 328 -22.04 41.99 22.30
N THR A 329 -21.70 43.10 21.65
CA THR A 329 -21.08 44.24 22.33
C THR A 329 -22.08 45.38 22.38
N ASN A 330 -22.58 45.64 23.60
CA ASN A 330 -23.28 46.87 23.96
C ASN A 330 -22.31 48.05 23.80
N ALA A 331 -22.64 49.01 22.94
CA ALA A 331 -22.09 50.36 22.97
C ALA A 331 -23.16 51.34 22.45
N GLU A 332 -23.53 52.27 23.33
CA GLU A 332 -24.54 53.31 23.11
C GLU A 332 -24.02 54.43 22.17
N ASN A 333 -25.00 55.09 21.52
CA ASN A 333 -25.01 56.47 21.02
C ASN A 333 -24.18 56.85 19.78
N ASN A 334 -24.87 56.98 18.63
CA ASN A 334 -25.05 58.29 17.98
C ASN A 334 -26.13 58.28 16.90
N GLU A 335 -26.98 59.31 16.93
CA GLU A 335 -28.02 59.62 15.95
C GLU A 335 -27.42 60.07 14.61
N ASN A 336 -27.89 59.52 13.46
CA ASN A 336 -28.69 60.24 12.45
C ASN A 336 -28.83 59.46 11.12
N GLN A 337 -30.08 59.45 10.62
CA GLN A 337 -30.56 59.36 9.24
C GLN A 337 -30.42 58.07 8.40
N GLY A 338 -31.58 57.60 7.92
CA GLY A 338 -31.71 56.75 6.74
C GLY A 338 -32.84 55.74 6.85
N ILE A 339 -34.09 56.19 6.72
CA ILE A 339 -35.23 55.31 6.47
C ILE A 339 -35.00 54.70 5.08
N ASP A 340 -34.91 53.37 4.99
CA ASP A 340 -35.51 52.69 3.85
C ASP A 340 -36.25 51.44 4.34
N THR A 341 -37.53 51.44 4.02
CA THR A 341 -38.50 50.41 4.27
C THR A 341 -38.27 49.28 3.29
N ASP A 342 -37.89 48.09 3.74
CA ASP A 342 -38.38 46.87 3.12
C ASP A 342 -38.65 45.77 4.15
N LEU A 343 -39.94 45.63 4.40
CA LEU A 343 -40.60 44.58 5.15
C LEU A 343 -40.63 43.31 4.29
N ILE A 344 -39.66 42.40 4.47
CA ILE A 344 -39.91 40.98 4.26
C ILE A 344 -39.21 40.20 5.39
N ARG A 345 -39.94 40.02 6.49
CA ARG A 345 -39.76 38.85 7.36
C ARG A 345 -40.25 37.64 6.56
N LEU A 346 -39.33 36.87 5.99
CA LEU A 346 -39.59 35.47 5.71
C LEU A 346 -38.98 34.68 6.87
N ASP A 347 -39.85 34.16 7.71
CA ASP A 347 -39.56 33.00 8.54
C ASP A 347 -39.22 31.84 7.59
N THR A 348 -37.95 31.70 7.25
CA THR A 348 -37.43 30.45 6.72
C THR A 348 -36.74 29.77 7.87
N ASP A 349 -37.52 28.93 8.55
CA ASP A 349 -37.07 27.78 9.32
C ASP A 349 -36.32 26.84 8.34
N ALA A 350 -35.18 27.31 7.84
CA ALA A 350 -34.24 26.51 7.08
C ALA A 350 -33.44 25.76 8.13
N GLY A 351 -33.94 24.56 8.41
CA GLY A 351 -33.28 23.58 9.26
C GLY A 351 -31.78 23.62 9.04
N LEU A 352 -31.07 23.60 10.17
CA LEU A 352 -29.68 23.20 10.24
C LEU A 352 -29.54 21.94 9.38
N ASP A 353 -29.02 22.11 8.17
CA ASP A 353 -28.47 21.03 7.36
C ASP A 353 -27.17 20.63 8.08
N ASP A 354 -27.35 19.98 9.24
CA ASP A 354 -26.33 19.14 9.83
C ASP A 354 -26.05 18.11 8.75
N GLY A 355 -24.87 18.19 8.15
CA GLY A 355 -24.37 17.22 7.19
C GLY A 355 -24.17 15.88 7.92
N ASP A 356 -25.28 15.25 8.28
CA ASP A 356 -25.42 13.86 8.63
C ASP A 356 -25.11 13.08 7.35
N ASP A 357 -23.81 12.94 7.08
CA ASP A 357 -23.34 11.78 6.37
C ASP A 357 -23.79 10.58 7.22
N ASP A 358 -24.93 9.99 6.87
CA ASP A 358 -25.50 8.83 7.55
C ASP A 358 -24.42 7.76 7.71
N LEU A 359 -23.88 7.61 8.92
CA LEU A 359 -22.86 6.59 9.21
C LEU A 359 -23.47 5.20 9.00
N ILE A 360 -23.13 4.53 7.90
CA ILE A 360 -23.55 3.15 7.64
C ILE A 360 -22.50 2.22 8.23
N PHE A 361 -22.91 1.36 9.17
CA PHE A 361 -22.04 0.33 9.73
C PHE A 361 -22.01 -0.88 8.79
N GLU A 362 -20.82 -1.20 8.29
CA GLU A 362 -20.57 -2.38 7.48
C GLU A 362 -19.66 -3.36 8.24
N ASP A 363 -19.68 -4.63 7.83
CA ASP A 363 -18.78 -5.63 8.38
C ASP A 363 -17.33 -5.34 7.94
N PHE A 364 -16.38 -5.53 8.85
CA PHE A 364 -14.95 -5.40 8.55
C PHE A 364 -14.44 -6.57 7.69
N ALA A 365 -15.19 -7.67 7.60
CA ALA A 365 -14.84 -8.79 6.75
C ALA A 365 -14.73 -8.36 5.27
N ARG A 366 -13.53 -8.46 4.71
CA ARG A 366 -13.29 -8.13 3.30
C ARG A 366 -14.11 -9.03 2.37
N LEU A 367 -14.67 -8.41 1.34
CA LEU A 367 -15.30 -9.08 0.21
C LEU A 367 -14.31 -10.08 -0.41
N ARG A 368 -14.75 -11.33 -0.50
CA ARG A 368 -14.00 -12.39 -1.15
C ARG A 368 -14.24 -12.32 -2.65
N LEU A 369 -13.18 -12.54 -3.43
CA LEU A 369 -13.33 -12.80 -4.86
C LEU A 369 -14.30 -13.96 -5.04
N ARG A 370 -15.32 -13.75 -5.88
CA ARG A 370 -16.19 -14.84 -6.33
C ARG A 370 -15.29 -15.81 -7.08
N GLY A 371 -15.10 -17.01 -6.53
CA GLY A 371 -14.39 -18.07 -7.24
C GLY A 371 -15.10 -18.34 -8.55
N GLU A 372 -14.36 -18.34 -9.66
CA GLU A 372 -14.79 -19.08 -10.84
C GLU A 372 -15.02 -20.51 -10.37
N THR A 373 -16.29 -20.90 -10.32
CA THR A 373 -16.69 -22.30 -10.16
C THR A 373 -16.04 -23.07 -11.28
N ASP A 374 -15.23 -24.08 -10.92
CA ASP A 374 -14.73 -25.11 -11.81
C ASP A 374 -15.83 -25.55 -12.79
N ALA A 375 -15.54 -25.45 -14.09
CA ALA A 375 -16.29 -26.06 -15.17
C ALA A 375 -15.38 -27.03 -15.92
#